data_AF-A0A8J2WWP1-F1
#
_entry.id   AF-A0A8J2WWP1-F1
#
_cell.length_a   1.000
_cell.length_b   1.000
_cell.length_c   1.000
_cell.angle_alpha   90.00
_cell.angle_beta   90.00
_cell.angle_gamma   90.00
#
_symmetry.space_group_name_H-M   'P 1'
#
loop_
_entity.id
_entity.type
_entity.pdbx_description
1 polymer ?
#
loop_
_entity_poly.entity_id
_entity_poly.type
_entity_poly.pdbx_seq_one_letter_code
_entity_poly.pdbx_strand_id
1 'polypeptide(L)'
;MRQRPFRGFADLRPQVAEPTLAEFERFHAMLPAPGVARRCVAAFKDTIVFAPSSYTDEDFPARVGDSPYEVKRLTTFGYWLLVLVSLTGLSTLLGFTDTLDAREVDVINAREVDDVLPPHSLHPSEAVMQYVRRKSGEAVRPCRRFEYNFRLAGLSVVMLHFRGQTTGFLHLVEIYDSRLPRPIRRLFKDVTVWASRRLYPRRRNARGE
;
A
#
# COMPACT_ATOMS: atom_id res chain seq x y z
N MET A 1 -47.39 -5.51 0.99
CA MET A 1 -46.18 -5.12 0.22
C MET A 1 -44.99 -5.91 0.76
N ARG A 2 -44.47 -6.87 0.00
CA ARG A 2 -43.26 -7.63 0.37
C ARG A 2 -42.03 -6.76 0.12
N GLN A 3 -41.33 -6.37 1.18
CA GLN A 3 -40.02 -5.73 1.07
C GLN A 3 -39.06 -6.70 0.38
N ARG A 4 -38.50 -6.30 -0.75
CA ARG A 4 -37.40 -7.04 -1.38
C ARG A 4 -36.17 -6.89 -0.50
N PRO A 5 -35.40 -7.96 -0.23
CA PRO A 5 -34.14 -7.82 0.46
C PRO A 5 -33.20 -6.97 -0.39
N PHE A 6 -32.61 -5.95 0.22
CA PHE A 6 -31.54 -5.16 -0.37
C PHE A 6 -30.42 -6.13 -0.77
N ARG A 7 -30.20 -6.31 -2.08
CA ARG A 7 -28.98 -6.98 -2.58
C ARG A 7 -27.82 -6.06 -2.23
N GLY A 8 -27.17 -6.38 -1.11
CA GLY A 8 -25.99 -5.68 -0.61
C GLY A 8 -24.87 -5.67 -1.64
N PHE A 9 -23.94 -4.76 -1.44
CA PHE A 9 -22.73 -4.46 -2.22
C PHE A 9 -21.74 -5.63 -2.46
N ALA A 10 -22.18 -6.88 -2.37
CA ALA A 10 -21.38 -8.09 -2.56
C ALA A 10 -20.84 -8.28 -3.99
N ASP A 11 -21.37 -7.54 -4.98
CA ASP A 11 -21.01 -7.66 -6.41
C ASP A 11 -20.06 -6.55 -6.92
N LEU A 12 -19.33 -5.84 -6.05
CA LEU A 12 -18.45 -4.75 -6.50
C LEU A 12 -17.05 -5.16 -6.97
N ARG A 13 -16.61 -6.40 -6.71
CA ARG A 13 -15.30 -6.83 -7.23
C ARG A 13 -15.45 -7.11 -8.72
N PRO A 14 -14.66 -6.50 -9.62
CA PRO A 14 -14.63 -6.95 -11.01
C PRO A 14 -14.28 -8.45 -11.01
N GLN A 15 -14.90 -9.24 -11.91
CA GLN A 15 -14.69 -10.69 -12.09
C GLN A 15 -13.27 -11.06 -12.58
N VAL A 16 -12.26 -10.36 -12.09
CA VAL A 16 -10.85 -10.57 -12.41
C VAL A 16 -10.31 -11.53 -11.36
N ALA A 17 -9.76 -12.64 -11.82
CA ALA A 17 -9.08 -13.59 -10.95
C ALA A 17 -8.04 -12.85 -10.10
N GLU A 18 -8.08 -13.12 -8.81
CA GLU A 18 -7.22 -12.45 -7.84
C GLU A 18 -5.74 -12.78 -8.11
N PRO A 19 -4.84 -11.79 -8.08
CA PRO A 19 -3.43 -12.06 -8.30
C PRO A 19 -2.84 -12.95 -7.20
N THR A 20 -1.95 -13.85 -7.61
CA THR A 20 -1.25 -14.77 -6.71
C THR A 20 -0.20 -14.03 -5.87
N LEU A 21 0.35 -14.70 -4.86
CA LEU A 21 1.45 -14.17 -4.06
C LEU A 21 2.66 -13.78 -4.94
N ALA A 22 3.09 -14.67 -5.84
CA ALA A 22 4.21 -14.42 -6.76
C ALA A 22 3.94 -13.27 -7.75
N GLU A 23 2.68 -13.05 -8.12
CA GLU A 23 2.30 -11.92 -8.96
C GLU A 23 2.40 -10.59 -8.21
N PHE A 24 1.99 -10.57 -6.94
CA PHE A 24 2.17 -9.41 -6.07
C PHE A 24 3.64 -9.17 -5.70
N GLU A 25 4.42 -10.23 -5.53
CA GLU A 25 5.86 -10.14 -5.30
C GLU A 25 6.53 -9.35 -6.44
N ARG A 26 6.29 -9.77 -7.69
CA ARG A 26 6.83 -9.05 -8.87
C ARG A 26 6.28 -7.63 -9.01
N PHE A 27 5.00 -7.44 -8.68
CA PHE A 27 4.37 -6.11 -8.71
C PHE A 27 5.04 -5.14 -7.72
N HIS A 28 5.32 -5.58 -6.51
CA HIS A 28 5.95 -4.74 -5.49
C HIS A 28 7.45 -4.58 -5.69
N ALA A 29 8.10 -5.59 -6.28
CA ALA A 29 9.44 -5.47 -6.81
C ALA A 29 9.52 -4.58 -8.06
N MET A 30 8.44 -3.94 -8.53
CA MET A 30 8.46 -3.03 -9.69
C MET A 30 8.80 -3.71 -11.05
N LEU A 31 8.65 -5.03 -11.15
CA LEU A 31 8.84 -5.83 -12.39
C LEU A 31 7.64 -6.70 -12.79
N PRO A 32 6.37 -6.24 -12.68
CA PRO A 32 5.26 -7.07 -13.14
C PRO A 32 5.17 -7.11 -14.66
N ALA A 33 4.62 -8.19 -15.21
CA ALA A 33 4.10 -8.14 -16.58
C ALA A 33 2.92 -7.13 -16.68
N PRO A 34 2.69 -6.46 -17.82
CA PRO A 34 1.61 -5.47 -17.96
C PRO A 34 0.22 -5.96 -17.54
N GLY A 35 -0.13 -7.19 -17.89
CA GLY A 35 -1.39 -7.81 -17.49
C GLY A 35 -1.49 -8.03 -15.97
N VAL A 36 -0.39 -8.44 -15.34
CA VAL A 36 -0.31 -8.64 -13.88
C VAL A 36 -0.47 -7.30 -13.16
N ALA A 37 0.23 -6.25 -13.60
CA ALA A 37 0.12 -4.92 -13.00
C ALA A 37 -1.33 -4.41 -12.98
N ARG A 38 -2.06 -4.61 -14.08
CA ARG A 38 -3.48 -4.23 -14.17
C ARG A 38 -4.34 -4.98 -13.15
N ARG A 39 -4.14 -6.30 -12.99
CA ARG A 39 -4.89 -7.10 -12.01
C ARG A 39 -4.53 -6.74 -10.56
N CYS A 40 -3.25 -6.54 -10.26
CA CYS A 40 -2.79 -6.09 -8.95
C CYS A 40 -3.39 -4.75 -8.56
N VAL A 41 -3.35 -3.76 -9.46
CA VAL A 41 -4.00 -2.46 -9.22
C VAL A 41 -5.51 -2.59 -9.04
N ALA A 42 -6.18 -3.44 -9.83
CA ALA A 42 -7.62 -3.67 -9.71
C ALA A 42 -8.03 -4.41 -8.42
N ALA A 43 -7.10 -5.11 -7.77
CA ALA A 43 -7.35 -5.83 -6.53
C ALA A 43 -7.40 -4.89 -5.30
N PHE A 44 -6.80 -3.70 -5.37
CA PHE A 44 -6.80 -2.72 -4.28
C PHE A 44 -8.05 -1.83 -4.30
N LYS A 45 -8.59 -1.54 -3.11
CA LYS A 45 -9.54 -0.44 -2.87
C LYS A 45 -8.77 0.87 -2.69
N ASP A 46 -9.50 1.97 -2.60
CA ASP A 46 -9.02 3.35 -2.40
C ASP A 46 -8.23 3.61 -1.08
N THR A 47 -7.66 2.60 -0.43
CA THR A 47 -6.84 2.77 0.79
C THR A 47 -5.47 2.13 0.60
N ILE A 48 -4.53 2.96 0.19
CA ILE A 48 -3.11 2.63 0.12
C ILE A 48 -2.37 3.63 1.02
N VAL A 49 -1.57 3.15 1.95
CA VAL A 49 -0.79 3.97 2.88
C VAL A 49 0.69 3.77 2.58
N PHE A 50 1.42 4.86 2.31
CA PHE A 50 2.87 4.86 2.14
C PHE A 50 3.52 5.76 3.20
N ALA A 51 4.01 5.15 4.28
CA ALA A 51 4.51 5.89 5.44
C ALA A 51 6.03 5.67 5.66
N PRO A 52 6.80 6.69 6.04
CA PRO A 52 8.20 6.51 6.43
C PRO A 52 8.28 5.86 7.82
N SER A 53 9.33 5.08 8.10
CA SER A 53 9.61 4.48 9.42
C SER A 53 9.54 5.45 10.60
N SER A 54 9.73 6.75 10.34
CA SER A 54 9.68 7.84 11.31
C SER A 54 8.29 8.48 11.48
N TYR A 55 7.20 7.88 10.99
CA TYR A 55 5.84 8.41 11.22
C TYR A 55 5.51 8.38 12.72
N THR A 56 4.57 9.21 13.15
CA THR A 56 4.00 9.15 14.51
C THR A 56 2.53 8.77 14.46
N ASP A 57 1.98 8.28 15.57
CA ASP A 57 0.56 7.91 15.64
C ASP A 57 -0.37 9.12 15.38
N GLU A 58 0.10 10.34 15.62
CA GLU A 58 -0.62 11.58 15.32
C GLU A 58 -0.83 11.82 13.82
N ASP A 59 0.02 11.22 12.96
CA ASP A 59 -0.14 11.28 11.51
C ASP A 59 -1.36 10.47 11.00
N PHE A 60 -1.98 9.68 11.87
CA PHE A 60 -3.12 8.83 11.58
C PHE A 60 -4.33 9.26 12.43
N PRO A 61 -5.23 10.10 11.88
CA PRO A 61 -6.30 10.69 12.68
C PRO A 61 -7.18 9.61 13.31
N ALA A 62 -7.50 9.80 14.60
CA ALA A 62 -8.36 8.90 15.36
C ALA A 62 -9.80 8.80 14.82
N ARG A 63 -10.24 9.82 14.06
CA ARG A 63 -11.53 9.86 13.35
C ARG A 63 -11.34 9.60 11.86
N VAL A 64 -12.43 9.31 11.14
CA VAL A 64 -12.39 9.17 9.68
C VAL A 64 -11.93 10.50 9.07
N GLY A 65 -10.71 10.53 8.54
CA GLY A 65 -10.06 11.70 7.97
C GLY A 65 -8.89 11.28 7.08
N ASP A 66 -8.35 12.20 6.29
CA ASP A 66 -7.24 11.90 5.39
C ASP A 66 -5.90 11.89 6.16
N SER A 67 -5.05 10.89 5.90
CA SER A 67 -3.66 10.88 6.38
C SER A 67 -2.77 11.53 5.31
N PRO A 68 -1.67 12.22 5.70
CA PRO A 68 -0.68 12.69 4.73
C PRO A 68 -0.03 11.55 3.92
N TYR A 69 -0.11 10.31 4.40
CA TYR A 69 0.46 9.12 3.78
C TYR A 69 -0.55 8.31 2.94
N GLU A 70 -1.82 8.73 2.90
CA GLU A 70 -2.86 8.07 2.13
C GLU A 70 -2.79 8.43 0.64
N VAL A 71 -2.72 7.41 -0.21
CA VAL A 71 -2.87 7.52 -1.65
C VAL A 71 -4.26 7.06 -2.04
N LYS A 72 -5.07 8.02 -2.50
CA LYS A 72 -6.51 7.81 -2.74
C LYS A 72 -6.82 6.84 -3.88
N ARG A 73 -5.95 6.74 -4.89
CA ARG A 73 -6.15 5.79 -5.99
C ARG A 73 -4.87 5.55 -6.76
N LEU A 74 -4.44 4.28 -6.84
CA LEU A 74 -3.41 3.85 -7.78
C LEU A 74 -4.08 3.47 -9.10
N THR A 75 -3.61 4.01 -10.22
CA THR A 75 -4.04 3.58 -11.56
C THR A 75 -2.91 2.79 -12.21
N THR A 76 -3.21 1.92 -13.18
CA THR A 76 -2.16 1.16 -13.88
C THR A 76 -1.16 2.09 -14.57
N PHE A 77 -1.64 3.19 -15.17
CA PHE A 77 -0.78 4.21 -15.76
C PHE A 77 0.13 4.87 -14.70
N GLY A 78 -0.47 5.32 -13.60
CA GLY A 78 0.29 5.99 -12.56
C GLY A 78 1.25 5.06 -11.80
N TYR A 79 0.94 3.76 -11.74
CA TYR A 79 1.88 2.72 -11.29
C TYR A 79 3.11 2.63 -12.21
N TRP A 80 2.92 2.51 -13.52
CA TRP A 80 4.05 2.46 -14.45
C TRP A 80 4.92 3.72 -14.41
N LEU A 81 4.28 4.87 -14.27
CA LEU A 81 5.01 6.11 -14.11
C LEU A 81 5.81 6.12 -12.80
N LEU A 82 5.24 5.61 -11.69
CA LEU A 82 5.98 5.41 -10.44
C LEU A 82 7.19 4.50 -10.65
N VAL A 83 7.05 3.37 -11.34
CA VAL A 83 8.19 2.48 -11.66
C VAL A 83 9.30 3.23 -12.39
N LEU A 84 8.97 4.09 -13.36
CA LEU A 84 9.99 4.81 -14.12
C LEU A 84 10.70 5.92 -13.34
N VAL A 85 10.00 6.60 -12.43
CA VAL A 85 10.54 7.79 -11.73
C VAL A 85 11.00 7.52 -10.30
N SER A 86 10.64 6.37 -9.73
CA SER A 86 10.97 6.02 -8.35
C SER A 86 12.37 5.42 -8.24
N LEU A 87 12.98 5.63 -7.07
CA LEU A 87 14.21 4.93 -6.70
C LEU A 87 14.03 3.42 -6.62
N THR A 88 12.85 2.93 -6.22
CA THR A 88 12.55 1.50 -6.15
C THR A 88 12.51 0.88 -7.54
N GLY A 89 11.90 1.55 -8.51
CA GLY A 89 11.92 1.11 -9.90
C GLY A 89 13.30 1.19 -10.54
N LEU A 90 14.05 2.28 -10.34
CA LEU A 90 15.43 2.38 -10.83
C LEU A 90 16.35 1.32 -10.19
N SER A 91 16.22 1.09 -8.87
CA SER A 91 16.96 0.02 -8.18
C SER A 91 16.69 -1.32 -8.85
N THR A 92 15.42 -1.58 -9.17
CA THR A 92 15.07 -2.86 -9.75
C THR A 92 15.55 -3.01 -11.20
N LEU A 93 15.46 -1.96 -12.01
CA LEU A 93 15.99 -1.97 -13.38
C LEU A 93 17.50 -2.22 -13.40
N LEU A 94 18.24 -1.79 -12.37
CA LEU A 94 19.67 -2.04 -12.21
C LEU A 94 19.99 -3.38 -11.52
N GLY A 95 18.99 -4.19 -11.16
CA GLY A 95 19.20 -5.46 -10.46
C GLY A 95 19.59 -5.30 -8.99
N PHE A 96 19.25 -4.17 -8.36
CA PHE A 96 19.56 -3.82 -6.97
C PHE A 96 18.36 -3.95 -6.03
N THR A 97 17.48 -4.92 -6.30
CA THR A 97 16.30 -5.20 -5.48
C THR A 97 16.38 -6.62 -4.97
N ASP A 98 16.50 -6.77 -3.66
CA ASP A 98 16.45 -8.06 -2.97
C ASP A 98 15.06 -8.25 -2.38
N THR A 99 14.43 -9.39 -2.64
CA THR A 99 13.20 -9.82 -1.95
C THR A 99 13.60 -10.62 -0.72
N LEU A 100 13.26 -10.11 0.46
CA LEU A 100 13.65 -10.70 1.74
C LEU A 100 12.57 -11.64 2.29
N ASP A 101 11.30 -11.26 2.14
CA ASP A 101 10.14 -12.05 2.56
C ASP A 101 9.00 -11.82 1.57
N ALA A 102 8.26 -12.89 1.28
CA ALA A 102 7.04 -12.86 0.48
C ALA A 102 6.20 -14.07 0.89
N ARG A 103 5.16 -13.84 1.69
CA ARG A 103 4.32 -14.93 2.23
C ARG A 103 2.89 -14.51 2.50
N GLU A 104 2.01 -15.51 2.50
CA GLU A 104 0.65 -15.35 3.01
C GLU A 104 0.67 -15.37 4.54
N VAL A 105 -0.19 -14.58 5.16
CA VAL A 105 -0.25 -14.42 6.62
C VAL A 105 -1.70 -14.38 7.09
N ASP A 106 -2.05 -15.24 8.05
CA ASP A 106 -3.42 -15.31 8.59
C ASP A 106 -3.61 -14.39 9.80
N VAL A 107 -2.52 -14.03 10.48
CA VAL A 107 -2.51 -13.19 11.67
C VAL A 107 -1.31 -12.24 11.62
N ILE A 108 -1.58 -10.95 11.82
CA ILE A 108 -0.59 -9.91 12.12
C ILE A 108 -1.08 -9.30 13.42
N ASN A 109 -0.90 -10.02 14.52
CA ASN A 109 -1.09 -9.44 15.83
C ASN A 109 0.09 -8.49 16.05
N ALA A 110 -0.15 -7.24 16.41
CA ALA A 110 0.93 -6.31 16.78
C ALA A 110 1.90 -6.91 17.84
N ARG A 111 1.44 -7.89 18.62
CA ARG A 111 2.23 -8.67 19.58
C ARG A 111 2.93 -9.91 19.01
N GLU A 112 2.34 -10.69 18.08
CA GLU A 112 3.05 -11.82 17.44
C GLU A 112 4.01 -11.37 16.34
N VAL A 113 3.80 -10.14 15.84
CA VAL A 113 4.75 -9.44 14.98
C VAL A 113 6.07 -9.22 15.72
N ASP A 114 6.05 -8.96 17.03
CA ASP A 114 7.27 -8.83 17.85
C ASP A 114 7.93 -10.20 18.15
N ASP A 115 7.17 -11.29 18.24
CA ASP A 115 7.69 -12.63 18.56
C ASP A 115 8.13 -13.47 17.33
N VAL A 116 7.55 -13.21 16.15
CA VAL A 116 7.82 -13.97 14.91
C VAL A 116 8.78 -13.25 13.97
N LEU A 117 8.99 -11.94 14.15
CA LEU A 117 9.81 -11.14 13.24
C LEU A 117 11.10 -10.68 13.95
N PRO A 118 12.23 -10.62 13.23
CA PRO A 118 13.46 -10.09 13.79
C PRO A 118 13.24 -8.65 14.32
N PRO A 119 13.87 -8.25 15.43
CA PRO A 119 13.69 -6.96 16.12
C PRO A 119 14.09 -5.69 15.30
N HIS A 120 14.41 -5.85 14.02
CA HIS A 120 14.75 -4.78 13.07
C HIS A 120 13.73 -4.65 11.93
N SER A 121 12.61 -5.37 12.01
CA SER A 121 11.57 -5.38 11.00
C SER A 121 10.70 -4.13 11.14
N LEU A 122 10.41 -3.43 10.04
CA LEU A 122 9.49 -2.30 10.08
C LEU A 122 8.08 -2.81 10.39
N HIS A 123 7.45 -2.22 11.41
CA HIS A 123 6.12 -2.63 11.88
C HIS A 123 5.12 -1.47 11.77
N PRO A 124 3.91 -1.72 11.26
CA PRO A 124 2.82 -0.75 11.39
C PRO A 124 2.39 -0.69 12.85
N SER A 125 2.27 0.53 13.36
CA SER A 125 1.68 0.77 14.67
C SER A 125 0.20 0.42 14.62
N GLU A 126 -0.36 0.15 15.80
CA GLU A 126 -1.80 -0.10 15.94
C GLU A 126 -2.62 1.07 15.39
N ALA A 127 -2.11 2.31 15.42
CA ALA A 127 -2.79 3.47 14.85
C ALA A 127 -2.99 3.35 13.33
N VAL A 128 -1.98 2.88 12.59
CA VAL A 128 -2.06 2.62 11.14
C VAL A 128 -3.09 1.52 10.85
N MET A 129 -3.07 0.46 11.66
CA MET A 129 -3.98 -0.67 11.53
C MET A 129 -5.44 -0.26 11.74
N GLN A 130 -5.69 0.52 12.79
CA GLN A 130 -7.01 1.06 13.07
C GLN A 130 -7.45 2.07 12.00
N TYR A 131 -6.52 2.84 11.44
CA TYR A 131 -6.80 3.75 10.35
C TYR A 131 -7.30 3.01 9.10
N VAL A 132 -6.63 1.94 8.69
CA VAL A 132 -7.07 1.09 7.56
C VAL A 132 -8.45 0.50 7.82
N ARG A 133 -8.70 -0.04 9.02
CA ARG A 133 -10.02 -0.54 9.43
C ARG A 133 -11.09 0.54 9.27
N ARG A 134 -10.88 1.73 9.83
CA ARG A 134 -11.82 2.85 9.73
C ARG A 134 -12.08 3.29 8.29
N LYS A 135 -11.03 3.41 7.47
CA LYS A 135 -11.13 3.83 6.06
C LYS A 135 -11.83 2.79 5.19
N SER A 136 -11.60 1.51 5.46
CA SER A 136 -12.25 0.43 4.72
C SER A 136 -13.77 0.43 4.90
N GLY A 137 -14.24 0.87 6.08
CA GLY A 137 -15.64 0.81 6.51
C GLY A 137 -16.08 -0.60 6.92
N GLU A 138 -15.14 -1.54 7.04
CA GLU A 138 -15.41 -2.95 7.35
C GLU A 138 -14.30 -3.57 8.21
N ALA A 139 -14.52 -4.82 8.67
CA ALA A 139 -13.45 -5.60 9.26
C ALA A 139 -12.45 -6.01 8.16
N VAL A 140 -11.16 -5.77 8.42
CA VAL A 140 -10.08 -6.21 7.54
C VAL A 140 -9.21 -7.25 8.25
N ARG A 141 -8.71 -8.23 7.49
CA ARG A 141 -7.73 -9.20 7.96
C ARG A 141 -6.43 -9.08 7.17
N PRO A 142 -5.27 -9.18 7.81
CA PRO A 142 -4.04 -9.34 7.08
C PRO A 142 -4.10 -10.60 6.20
N CYS A 143 -3.42 -10.57 5.07
CA CYS A 143 -3.37 -11.74 4.18
C CYS A 143 -2.01 -11.96 3.51
N ARG A 144 -1.19 -10.90 3.32
CA ARG A 144 0.14 -11.03 2.71
C ARG A 144 1.13 -10.06 3.33
N ARG A 145 2.39 -10.50 3.41
CA ARG A 145 3.54 -9.69 3.81
C ARG A 145 4.59 -9.77 2.70
N PHE A 146 5.21 -8.63 2.42
CA PHE A 146 6.37 -8.55 1.55
C PHE A 146 7.44 -7.67 2.18
N GLU A 147 8.69 -8.05 2.01
CA GLU A 147 9.85 -7.29 2.44
C GLU A 147 10.86 -7.17 1.31
N TYR A 148 11.33 -5.94 1.08
CA TYR A 148 12.31 -5.65 0.04
C TYR A 148 13.44 -4.79 0.58
N ASN A 149 14.62 -5.01 0.02
CA ASN A 149 15.74 -4.09 0.14
C ASN A 149 16.12 -3.56 -1.25
N PHE A 150 15.87 -2.27 -1.47
CA PHE A 150 16.26 -1.54 -2.66
C PHE A 150 17.63 -0.89 -2.40
N ARG A 151 18.69 -1.62 -2.74
CA ARG A 151 20.08 -1.34 -2.31
C ARG A 151 20.61 0.01 -2.77
N LEU A 152 20.15 0.53 -3.91
CA LEU A 152 20.63 1.79 -4.48
C LEU A 152 20.51 2.98 -3.50
N ALA A 153 19.50 2.94 -2.63
CA ALA A 153 19.23 3.98 -1.65
C ALA A 153 19.31 3.49 -0.19
N GLY A 154 19.73 2.23 0.02
CA GLY A 154 19.57 1.54 1.30
C GLY A 154 18.14 1.67 1.81
N LEU A 155 17.17 1.46 0.92
CA LEU A 155 15.75 1.62 1.19
C LEU A 155 15.17 0.24 1.51
N SER A 156 14.84 0.04 2.79
CA SER A 156 14.14 -1.14 3.27
C SER A 156 12.64 -0.87 3.28
N VAL A 157 11.84 -1.80 2.79
CA VAL A 157 10.39 -1.63 2.68
C VAL A 157 9.69 -2.87 3.20
N VAL A 158 8.68 -2.66 4.04
CA VAL A 158 7.73 -3.70 4.47
C VAL A 158 6.35 -3.32 3.95
N MET A 159 5.71 -4.25 3.25
CA MET A 159 4.38 -4.09 2.69
C MET A 159 3.44 -5.14 3.28
N LEU A 160 2.29 -4.69 3.76
CA LEU A 160 1.25 -5.55 4.30
C LEU A 160 -0.04 -5.36 3.53
N HIS A 161 -0.63 -6.48 3.12
CA HIS A 161 -1.96 -6.50 2.53
C HIS A 161 -3.00 -6.86 3.57
N PHE A 162 -4.07 -6.08 3.58
CA PHE A 162 -5.29 -6.36 4.33
C PHE A 162 -6.44 -6.63 3.38
N ARG A 163 -7.21 -7.67 3.63
CA ARG A 163 -8.41 -8.03 2.88
C ARG A 163 -9.65 -7.62 3.66
N GLY A 164 -10.53 -6.85 3.02
CA GLY A 164 -11.87 -6.59 3.52
C GLY A 164 -12.68 -7.88 3.58
N GLN A 165 -13.26 -8.20 4.73
CA GLN A 165 -13.99 -9.46 4.92
C GLN A 165 -15.31 -9.53 4.14
N THR A 166 -15.93 -8.38 3.87
CA THR A 166 -17.21 -8.30 3.16
C THR A 166 -16.98 -8.06 1.68
N THR A 167 -16.07 -7.13 1.33
CA THR A 167 -15.88 -6.73 -0.08
C THR A 167 -14.81 -7.55 -0.82
N GLY A 168 -13.90 -8.20 -0.09
CA GLY A 168 -12.78 -8.93 -0.68
C GLY A 168 -11.70 -8.04 -1.33
N PHE A 169 -11.85 -6.70 -1.28
CA PHE A 169 -10.81 -5.82 -1.78
C PHE A 169 -9.58 -5.83 -0.86
N LEU A 170 -8.43 -5.55 -1.46
CA LEU A 170 -7.18 -5.40 -0.74
C LEU A 170 -6.94 -3.93 -0.35
N HIS A 171 -6.28 -3.74 0.77
CA HIS A 171 -5.72 -2.49 1.24
C HIS A 171 -4.22 -2.71 1.45
N LEU A 172 -3.41 -1.70 1.19
CA LEU A 172 -1.95 -1.77 1.30
C LEU A 172 -1.46 -0.82 2.38
N VAL A 173 -0.61 -1.32 3.26
CA VAL A 173 0.23 -0.49 4.12
C VAL A 173 1.67 -0.79 3.76
N GLU A 174 2.37 0.23 3.30
CA GLU A 174 3.80 0.21 3.01
C GLU A 174 4.52 1.12 3.99
N ILE A 175 5.50 0.56 4.67
CA ILE A 175 6.39 1.28 5.58
C ILE A 175 7.80 1.16 5.03
N TYR A 176 8.46 2.29 4.86
CA TYR A 176 9.79 2.33 4.30
C TYR A 176 10.77 3.05 5.22
N ASP A 177 11.98 2.52 5.32
CA ASP A 177 13.11 3.17 5.95
C ASP A 177 14.19 3.44 4.91
N SER A 178 14.75 4.65 4.92
CA SER A 178 15.77 5.05 3.95
C SER A 178 16.98 5.59 4.67
N ARG A 179 18.15 5.02 4.33
CA ARG A 179 19.45 5.49 4.78
C ARG A 179 19.98 6.70 3.99
N LEU A 180 19.19 7.25 3.06
CA LEU A 180 19.59 8.41 2.30
C LEU A 180 19.80 9.64 3.20
N PRO A 181 20.87 10.43 2.97
CA PRO A 181 21.03 11.72 3.61
C PRO A 181 19.79 12.60 3.45
N ARG A 182 19.43 13.36 4.50
CA ARG A 182 18.28 14.27 4.53
C ARG A 182 18.09 15.12 3.25
N PRO A 183 19.12 15.74 2.64
CA PRO A 183 18.92 16.54 1.43
C PRO A 183 18.44 15.71 0.24
N ILE A 184 19.03 14.53 0.03
CA ILE A 184 18.67 13.61 -1.05
C ILE A 184 17.26 13.07 -0.81
N ARG A 185 16.93 12.71 0.43
CA ARG A 185 15.58 12.27 0.82
C ARG A 185 14.52 13.34 0.57
N ARG A 186 14.83 14.63 0.83
CA ARG A 186 13.92 15.74 0.50
C ARG A 186 13.72 15.87 -0.99
N LEU A 187 14.79 15.89 -1.78
CA LEU A 187 14.71 15.97 -3.23
C LEU A 187 13.83 14.85 -3.82
N PHE A 188 14.04 13.60 -3.40
CA PHE A 188 13.22 12.48 -3.85
C PHE A 188 11.77 12.59 -3.40
N LYS A 189 11.52 12.99 -2.16
CA LYS A 189 10.17 13.25 -1.66
C LYS A 189 9.50 14.33 -2.51
N ASP A 190 10.19 15.42 -2.81
CA ASP A 190 9.65 16.53 -3.58
C ASP A 190 9.36 16.15 -5.03
N VAL A 191 10.25 15.38 -5.68
CA VAL A 191 10.03 14.84 -7.03
C VAL A 191 8.83 13.88 -7.06
N THR A 192 8.75 12.97 -6.09
CA THR A 192 7.67 11.98 -6.00
C THR A 192 6.33 12.65 -5.66
N VAL A 193 6.33 13.64 -4.77
CA VAL A 193 5.14 14.42 -4.40
C VAL A 193 4.71 15.33 -5.54
N TRP A 194 5.65 15.95 -6.27
CA TRP A 194 5.34 16.74 -7.45
C TRP A 194 4.72 15.87 -8.55
N ALA A 195 5.33 14.72 -8.84
CA ALA A 195 4.80 13.76 -9.80
C ALA A 195 3.42 13.27 -9.36
N SER A 196 3.25 12.85 -8.10
CA SER A 196 1.96 12.37 -7.61
C SER A 196 0.87 13.45 -7.60
N ARG A 197 1.18 14.70 -7.24
CA ARG A 197 0.21 15.82 -7.32
C ARG A 197 -0.23 16.12 -8.74
N ARG A 198 0.67 16.01 -9.71
CA ARG A 198 0.39 16.28 -11.13
C ARG A 198 -0.39 15.13 -11.78
N LEU A 199 -0.20 13.91 -11.31
CA LEU A 199 -0.81 12.69 -11.86
C LEU A 199 -2.10 12.28 -11.14
N TYR A 200 -2.21 12.60 -9.86
CA TYR A 200 -3.36 12.35 -9.00
C TYR A 200 -3.85 13.68 -8.40
N PRO A 201 -4.34 14.62 -9.23
CA PRO A 201 -4.87 15.87 -8.73
C PRO A 201 -5.95 15.57 -7.68
N ARG A 202 -5.77 16.10 -6.47
CA ARG A 202 -6.80 16.05 -5.42
C ARG A 202 -8.09 16.57 -6.06
N ARG A 203 -9.12 15.73 -6.16
CA ARG A 203 -10.47 16.22 -6.46
C ARG A 203 -10.78 17.29 -5.42
N ARG A 204 -10.88 18.54 -5.86
CA ARG A 204 -11.50 19.61 -5.07
C ARG A 204 -12.90 19.10 -4.77
N ASN A 205 -13.27 18.95 -3.51
CA ASN A 205 -14.63 18.59 -3.13
C ASN A 205 -15.55 19.64 -3.75
N ALA A 206 -16.20 19.30 -4.86
CA ALA A 206 -17.36 20.02 -5.36
C ALA A 206 -18.53 19.63 -4.45
N ARG A 207 -18.57 20.23 -3.27
CA ARG A 207 -19.71 20.32 -2.35
C ARG A 207 -19.37 21.37 -1.30
N GLY A 208 -19.69 22.60 -1.66
CA GLY A 208 -19.73 23.78 -0.83
C GLY A 208 -20.83 24.68 -1.38
N GLU A 209 -22.03 24.11 -1.52
CA GLU A 209 -23.33 24.77 -1.54
C GLU A 209 -24.30 23.87 -0.77
#